data_AF-A0A1A8ARN2-F1
#
_entry.id   AF-A0A1A8ARN2-F1
#
_cell.length_a   1.000
_cell.length_b   1.000
_cell.length_c   1.000
_cell.angle_alpha   90.00
_cell.angle_beta   90.00
_cell.angle_gamma   90.00
#
_symmetry.space_group_name_H-M   'P 1'
#
loop_
_entity.id
_entity.type
_entity.pdbx_description
1 polymer ?
#
loop_
_entity_poly.entity_id
_entity_poly.type
_entity_poly.pdbx_seq_one_letter_code
_entity_poly.pdbx_strand_id
1 'polypeptide(L)'
;LLAETHYQLGVTYSLNLQYSEAIEALNSSVSVIRSRLEKLQRLLDKAEGPGSLPEEEKELEELKALLPEIQEKVEDANEGLKTTSSAAEAVKKVLDGDSSAFPSSSVNNHSSVSTAKGSTTTAPVSNISHLVRKKRKPEGSPVKEADVKRVKLGDANGHTNKEVAT
;
A
#
# COMPACT_ATOMS: atom_id res chain seq x y z
N LEU A 1 -13.58 -17.30 -10.32
CA LEU A 1 -12.95 -17.83 -9.08
C LEU A 1 -11.49 -18.26 -9.28
N LEU A 2 -11.12 -19.09 -10.27
CA LEU A 2 -9.71 -19.54 -10.38
C LEU A 2 -8.67 -18.40 -10.54
N ALA A 3 -8.93 -17.43 -11.44
CA ALA A 3 -8.06 -16.26 -11.60
C ALA A 3 -7.96 -15.43 -10.31
N GLU A 4 -9.10 -15.19 -9.66
CA GLU A 4 -9.18 -14.47 -8.40
C GLU A 4 -8.37 -15.15 -7.29
N THR A 5 -8.44 -16.49 -7.16
CA THR A 5 -7.62 -17.24 -6.21
C THR A 5 -6.12 -17.01 -6.45
N HIS A 6 -5.67 -17.07 -7.70
CA HIS A 6 -4.28 -16.78 -8.05
C HIS A 6 -3.89 -15.33 -7.76
N TYR A 7 -4.78 -14.37 -8.02
CA TYR A 7 -4.54 -12.97 -7.70
C TYR A 7 -4.39 -12.73 -6.19
N GLN A 8 -5.31 -13.26 -5.38
CA GLN A 8 -5.25 -13.11 -3.92
C GLN A 8 -4.02 -13.79 -3.33
N LEU A 9 -3.64 -14.95 -3.88
CA LEU A 9 -2.40 -15.62 -3.51
C LEU A 9 -1.17 -14.76 -3.84
N GLY A 10 -1.14 -14.15 -5.03
CA GLY A 10 -0.08 -13.22 -5.44
C GLY A 10 0.05 -12.00 -4.53
N VAL A 11 -1.07 -11.37 -4.20
CA VAL A 11 -1.12 -10.26 -3.22
C VAL A 11 -0.58 -10.70 -1.86
N THR A 12 -1.00 -11.88 -1.39
CA THR A 12 -0.57 -12.42 -0.10
C THR A 12 0.94 -12.68 -0.07
N TYR A 13 1.50 -13.26 -1.14
CA TYR A 13 2.94 -13.46 -1.27
C TYR A 13 3.72 -12.14 -1.30
N SER A 14 3.24 -11.13 -2.04
CA SER A 14 3.88 -9.79 -2.05
C SER A 14 3.92 -9.15 -0.66
N LEU A 15 2.84 -9.27 0.11
CA LEU A 15 2.80 -8.76 1.50
C LEU A 15 3.78 -9.49 2.42
N ASN A 16 4.07 -10.76 2.14
CA ASN A 16 5.06 -11.56 2.86
C ASN A 16 6.48 -11.43 2.29
N LEU A 17 6.73 -10.48 1.37
CA LEU A 17 8.00 -10.27 0.67
C LEU A 17 8.49 -11.49 -0.14
N GLN A 18 7.59 -12.44 -0.43
CA GLN A 18 7.83 -13.61 -1.28
C GLN A 18 7.59 -13.25 -2.74
N TYR A 19 8.41 -12.33 -3.27
CA TYR A 19 8.15 -11.70 -4.54
C TYR A 19 8.21 -12.66 -5.74
N SER A 20 9.05 -13.70 -5.69
CA SER A 20 9.12 -14.71 -6.75
C SER A 20 7.79 -15.48 -6.86
N GLU A 21 7.28 -15.98 -5.74
CA GLU A 21 6.00 -16.69 -5.67
C GLU A 21 4.82 -15.77 -6.00
N ALA A 22 4.91 -14.49 -5.63
CA ALA A 22 3.92 -13.49 -5.99
C ALA A 22 3.81 -13.31 -7.52
N ILE A 23 4.96 -13.17 -8.20
CA ILE A 23 5.03 -13.03 -9.66
C ILE A 23 4.42 -14.27 -10.35
N GLU A 24 4.74 -15.48 -9.89
CA GLU A 24 4.20 -16.71 -10.45
C GLU A 24 2.66 -16.80 -10.29
N ALA A 25 2.15 -16.48 -9.11
CA ALA A 25 0.73 -16.49 -8.82
C ALA A 25 -0.03 -15.42 -9.63
N LEU A 26 0.48 -14.19 -9.70
CA LEU A 26 -0.14 -13.12 -10.50
C LEU A 26 -0.14 -13.45 -12.01
N ASN A 27 0.96 -14.00 -12.53
CA ASN A 27 1.01 -14.45 -13.93
C ASN A 27 0.04 -15.60 -14.21
N SER A 28 -0.18 -16.49 -13.23
CA SER A 28 -1.19 -17.53 -13.34
C SER A 28 -2.61 -16.94 -13.42
N SER A 29 -2.90 -15.89 -12.63
CA SER A 29 -4.17 -15.14 -12.75
C SER A 29 -4.35 -14.55 -14.15
N VAL A 30 -3.33 -13.86 -14.67
CA VAL A 30 -3.32 -13.30 -16.03
C VAL A 30 -3.57 -14.36 -17.09
N SER A 31 -2.91 -15.52 -16.99
CA SER A 31 -3.09 -16.64 -17.92
C SER A 31 -4.53 -17.16 -17.95
N VAL A 32 -5.14 -17.32 -16.77
CA VAL A 32 -6.54 -17.78 -16.66
C VAL A 32 -7.50 -16.75 -17.25
N ILE A 33 -7.27 -15.45 -17.01
CA ILE A 33 -8.08 -14.36 -17.60
C ILE A 33 -7.96 -14.36 -19.12
N ARG A 34 -6.73 -14.45 -19.67
CA ARG A 34 -6.50 -14.52 -21.12
C ARG A 34 -7.23 -15.72 -21.76
N SER A 35 -7.16 -16.89 -21.13
CA SER A 35 -7.89 -18.07 -21.60
C SER A 35 -9.42 -17.87 -21.60
N ARG A 36 -9.96 -17.15 -20.60
CA ARG A 36 -11.39 -16.81 -20.57
C ARG A 36 -11.75 -15.80 -21.66
N LEU A 37 -10.93 -14.76 -21.87
CA LEU A 37 -11.11 -13.79 -22.96
C LEU A 37 -11.16 -14.46 -24.33
N GLU A 38 -10.27 -15.42 -24.60
CA GLU A 38 -10.28 -16.19 -25.86
C GLU A 38 -11.55 -17.03 -26.04
N LYS A 39 -12.13 -17.54 -24.95
CA LYS A 39 -13.40 -18.29 -25.01
C LYS A 39 -14.57 -17.36 -25.27
N LEU A 40 -14.61 -16.21 -24.59
CA LEU A 40 -15.64 -15.19 -24.78
C LEU A 40 -15.61 -14.65 -26.21
N GLN A 41 -14.44 -14.27 -26.73
CA GLN A 41 -14.29 -13.79 -28.11
C GLN A 41 -14.83 -14.82 -29.12
N ARG A 42 -14.48 -16.11 -28.94
CA ARG A 42 -15.00 -17.20 -29.80
C ARG A 42 -16.52 -17.40 -29.71
N LEU A 43 -17.16 -17.03 -28.61
CA LEU A 43 -18.62 -17.07 -28.48
C LEU A 43 -19.25 -15.90 -29.22
N LEU A 44 -18.71 -14.69 -29.05
CA LEU A 44 -19.16 -13.49 -29.76
C LEU A 44 -19.01 -13.66 -31.28
N ASP A 45 -17.89 -14.20 -31.76
CA ASP A 45 -17.64 -14.43 -33.18
C ASP A 45 -18.65 -15.41 -33.82
N LYS A 46 -19.27 -16.28 -33.02
CA LYS A 46 -20.28 -17.26 -33.47
C LYS A 46 -21.71 -16.75 -33.33
N ALA A 47 -21.92 -15.63 -32.66
CA ALA A 47 -23.25 -15.13 -32.38
C ALA A 47 -23.83 -14.39 -33.61
N GLU A 48 -25.13 -14.54 -33.86
CA GLU A 48 -25.82 -14.02 -35.06
C GLU A 48 -26.14 -12.52 -34.96
N GLY A 49 -25.12 -11.70 -34.70
CA GLY A 49 -25.21 -10.25 -34.76
C GLY A 49 -24.77 -9.53 -33.48
N PRO A 50 -24.43 -8.24 -33.60
CA PRO A 50 -23.97 -7.42 -32.46
C PRO A 50 -25.05 -7.32 -31.38
N GLY A 51 -24.65 -7.43 -30.11
CA GLY A 51 -25.57 -7.35 -28.96
C GLY A 51 -26.41 -8.59 -28.72
N SER A 52 -26.14 -9.70 -29.41
CA SER A 52 -26.79 -11.00 -29.14
C SER A 52 -26.36 -11.63 -27.82
N LEU A 53 -25.18 -11.25 -27.31
CA LEU A 53 -24.56 -11.75 -26.08
C LEU A 53 -24.07 -10.58 -25.19
N PRO A 54 -24.98 -9.78 -24.63
CA PRO A 54 -24.62 -8.56 -23.89
C PRO A 54 -23.90 -8.86 -22.57
N GLU A 55 -24.13 -10.02 -21.96
CA GLU A 55 -23.44 -10.43 -20.73
C GLU A 55 -21.99 -10.81 -21.01
N GLU A 56 -21.73 -11.53 -22.11
CA GLU A 56 -20.39 -11.93 -22.53
C GLU A 56 -19.57 -10.73 -23.04
N GLU A 57 -20.20 -9.78 -23.72
CA GLU A 57 -19.56 -8.50 -24.11
C GLU A 57 -19.11 -7.72 -22.87
N LYS A 58 -19.99 -7.62 -21.87
CA LYS A 58 -19.70 -6.97 -20.59
C LYS A 58 -18.58 -7.69 -19.83
N GLU A 59 -18.66 -9.02 -19.70
CA GLU A 59 -17.61 -9.81 -19.03
C GLU A 59 -16.25 -9.63 -19.72
N LEU A 60 -16.23 -9.61 -21.05
CA LEU A 60 -15.03 -9.41 -21.85
C LEU A 60 -14.39 -8.04 -21.61
N GLU A 61 -15.20 -6.98 -21.48
CA GLU A 61 -14.73 -5.63 -21.15
C GLU A 61 -14.17 -5.55 -19.73
N GLU A 62 -14.87 -6.09 -18.73
CA GLU A 62 -14.42 -6.12 -17.34
C GLU A 62 -13.09 -6.88 -17.20
N LEU A 63 -12.97 -8.05 -17.83
CA LEU A 63 -11.75 -8.84 -17.80
C LEU A 63 -10.57 -8.14 -18.50
N LYS A 64 -10.83 -7.39 -19.58
CA LYS A 64 -9.80 -6.56 -20.23
C LYS A 64 -9.34 -5.41 -19.33
N ALA A 65 -10.27 -4.79 -18.61
CA ALA A 65 -9.97 -3.70 -17.68
C ALA A 65 -9.16 -4.16 -16.47
N LEU A 66 -9.30 -5.42 -16.03
CA LEU A 66 -8.55 -5.99 -14.91
C LEU A 66 -7.08 -6.32 -15.25
N LEU A 67 -6.77 -6.66 -16.51
CA LEU A 67 -5.40 -7.03 -16.89
C LEU A 67 -4.33 -5.98 -16.56
N PRO A 68 -4.50 -4.67 -16.84
CA PRO A 68 -3.52 -3.66 -16.46
C PRO A 68 -3.34 -3.54 -14.94
N GLU A 69 -4.40 -3.70 -14.14
CA GLU A 69 -4.29 -3.70 -12.67
C GLU A 69 -3.42 -4.87 -12.18
N ILE A 70 -3.63 -6.08 -12.72
CA ILE A 70 -2.83 -7.25 -12.33
C ILE A 70 -1.39 -7.10 -12.81
N GLN A 71 -1.17 -6.49 -13.98
CA GLN A 71 0.15 -6.22 -14.53
C GLN A 71 0.95 -5.24 -13.67
N GLU A 72 0.31 -4.17 -13.17
CA GLU A 72 0.91 -3.26 -12.19
C GLU A 72 1.41 -4.02 -10.96
N LYS A 73 0.61 -4.95 -10.42
CA LYS A 73 1.04 -5.78 -9.27
C LYS A 73 2.22 -6.68 -9.58
N VAL A 74 2.34 -7.16 -10.82
CA VAL A 74 3.52 -7.94 -11.26
C VAL A 74 4.75 -7.03 -11.31
N GLU A 75 4.61 -5.80 -11.76
CA GLU A 75 5.68 -4.81 -11.80
C GLU A 75 6.15 -4.43 -10.39
N ASP A 76 5.23 -4.13 -9.48
CA ASP A 76 5.51 -3.89 -8.06
C ASP A 76 6.28 -5.06 -7.43
N ALA A 77 5.84 -6.31 -7.68
CA ALA A 77 6.51 -7.49 -7.15
C ALA A 77 7.92 -7.66 -7.75
N ASN A 78 8.11 -7.35 -9.03
CA ASN A 78 9.45 -7.35 -9.66
C ASN A 78 10.37 -6.29 -9.06
N GLU A 79 9.86 -5.10 -8.74
CA GLU A 79 10.62 -4.07 -8.05
C GLU A 79 10.97 -4.48 -6.62
N GLY A 80 10.04 -5.08 -5.90
CA GLY A 80 10.26 -5.69 -4.60
C GLY A 80 11.36 -6.77 -4.62
N LEU A 81 11.37 -7.62 -5.65
CA LEU A 81 12.40 -8.65 -5.83
C LEU A 81 13.79 -8.04 -6.07
N LYS A 82 13.88 -6.99 -6.89
CA LYS A 82 15.16 -6.30 -7.18
C LYS A 82 15.71 -5.60 -5.94
N THR A 83 14.85 -4.93 -5.18
CA THR A 83 15.25 -4.18 -3.98
C THR A 83 15.71 -5.11 -2.86
N THR A 84 15.00 -6.22 -2.63
CA THR A 84 15.40 -7.25 -1.65
C THR A 84 16.71 -7.94 -2.02
N SER A 85 16.92 -8.25 -3.30
CA SER A 85 18.19 -8.80 -3.79
C SER A 85 19.36 -7.85 -3.57
N SER A 86 19.22 -6.58 -3.96
CA SER A 86 20.25 -5.54 -3.75
C SER A 86 20.57 -5.32 -2.27
N ALA A 87 19.55 -5.29 -1.42
CA ALA A 87 19.74 -5.19 0.03
C ALA A 87 20.51 -6.39 0.61
N ALA A 88 20.21 -7.61 0.14
CA ALA A 88 20.92 -8.81 0.54
C ALA A 88 22.40 -8.79 0.12
N GLU A 89 22.71 -8.30 -1.09
CA GLU A 89 24.09 -8.14 -1.55
C GLU A 89 24.86 -7.10 -0.73
N ALA A 90 24.23 -5.96 -0.39
CA ALA A 90 24.85 -4.93 0.44
C ALA A 90 25.17 -5.45 1.85
N VAL A 91 24.25 -6.21 2.46
CA VAL A 91 24.46 -6.83 3.77
C VAL A 91 25.59 -7.85 3.71
N LYS A 92 25.61 -8.69 2.67
CA LYS A 92 26.69 -9.66 2.45
C LYS A 92 28.05 -8.97 2.34
N LYS A 93 28.14 -7.86 1.59
CA LYS A 93 29.39 -7.10 1.44
C LYS A 93 29.92 -6.54 2.77
N VAL A 94 29.03 -6.10 3.67
CA VAL A 94 29.41 -5.64 5.01
C VAL A 94 29.92 -6.80 5.88
N LEU A 95 29.27 -7.97 5.81
CA LEU A 95 29.69 -9.16 6.57
C LEU A 95 31.01 -9.77 6.08
N ASP A 96 31.25 -9.79 4.76
CA ASP A 96 32.45 -10.37 4.16
C ASP A 96 33.72 -9.51 4.36
N GLY A 97 33.63 -8.43 5.14
CA GLY A 97 34.80 -7.78 5.73
C GLY A 97 35.52 -6.76 4.84
N ASP A 98 34.84 -6.13 3.87
CA ASP A 98 35.34 -4.91 3.21
C ASP A 98 35.31 -3.71 4.19
N SER A 99 36.15 -3.80 5.23
CA SER A 99 36.33 -2.81 6.29
C SER A 99 37.31 -1.73 5.85
N SER A 100 37.12 -1.09 4.69
CA SER A 100 38.03 -0.06 4.18
C SER A 100 37.58 1.39 4.46
N ALA A 101 36.45 1.63 5.13
CA ALA A 101 35.81 2.96 5.14
C ALA A 101 35.62 3.63 6.52
N PHE A 102 36.40 3.27 7.55
CA PHE A 102 36.56 4.14 8.71
C PHE A 102 37.93 4.85 8.61
N PRO A 103 38.00 6.14 8.26
CA PRO A 103 39.22 6.89 8.49
C PRO A 103 39.35 7.11 10.00
N SER A 104 40.12 6.23 10.64
CA SER A 104 40.75 6.53 11.92
C SER A 104 41.84 7.58 11.66
N SER A 105 41.47 8.86 11.61
CA SER A 105 42.41 9.97 11.77
C SER A 105 42.05 10.69 13.07
N SER A 106 42.63 10.21 14.17
CA SER A 106 43.79 10.84 14.81
C SER A 106 43.41 12.15 15.50
N VAL A 107 43.26 12.04 16.82
CA VAL A 107 43.39 13.14 17.76
C VAL A 107 44.60 13.99 17.38
N ASN A 108 44.42 15.29 17.13
CA ASN A 108 45.53 16.22 17.21
C ASN A 108 45.05 17.57 17.74
N ASN A 109 45.55 17.85 18.93
CA ASN A 109 45.45 19.08 19.70
C ASN A 109 46.20 20.24 19.00
N HIS A 110 45.60 21.43 18.90
CA HIS A 110 46.25 22.69 19.32
C HIS A 110 45.31 23.90 19.16
N SER A 111 45.44 24.79 20.13
CA SER A 111 44.79 26.08 20.31
C SER A 111 45.36 27.18 19.41
N SER A 112 44.50 28.10 18.94
CA SER A 112 44.82 29.54 18.93
C SER A 112 43.56 30.39 18.77
N VAL A 113 43.37 31.29 19.73
CA VAL A 113 42.31 32.29 19.83
C VAL A 113 42.65 33.56 19.05
N SER A 114 41.66 34.17 18.39
CA SER A 114 41.65 35.62 18.15
C SER A 114 40.22 36.12 17.92
N THR A 115 39.83 37.09 18.74
CA THR A 115 38.51 37.71 18.89
C THR A 115 38.39 38.95 17.99
N ALA A 116 37.26 39.13 17.28
CA ALA A 116 36.67 40.44 16.98
C ALA A 116 35.25 40.30 16.38
N LYS A 117 34.44 41.32 16.63
CA LYS A 117 32.97 41.36 16.70
C LYS A 117 32.31 41.72 15.37
N GLY A 118 31.23 41.02 15.01
CA GLY A 118 30.34 41.40 13.90
C GLY A 118 29.22 40.38 13.67
N SER A 119 28.02 40.73 14.12
CA SER A 119 26.73 40.05 13.95
C SER A 119 26.58 39.23 12.66
N THR A 120 26.46 37.90 12.78
CA THR A 120 25.42 37.07 12.16
C THR A 120 25.36 35.73 12.90
N THR A 121 24.17 35.48 13.43
CA THR A 121 23.66 34.31 14.15
C THR A 121 24.37 32.97 13.91
N THR A 122 25.26 32.55 14.82
CA THR A 122 25.74 31.16 14.92
C THR A 122 26.14 30.84 16.37
N ALA A 123 25.15 30.53 17.20
CA ALA A 123 25.38 29.78 18.44
C ALA A 123 24.86 28.35 18.21
N PRO A 124 25.53 27.31 18.75
CA PRO A 124 24.95 25.97 18.76
C PRO A 124 23.62 26.02 19.50
N VAL A 125 22.56 25.50 18.87
CA VAL A 125 21.20 25.44 19.43
C VAL A 125 21.17 24.39 20.56
N SER A 126 21.84 24.67 21.68
CA SER A 126 21.80 23.80 22.86
C SER A 126 20.60 24.10 23.76
N ASN A 127 19.88 25.19 23.50
CA ASN A 127 18.61 25.45 24.15
C ASN A 127 17.52 25.29 23.09
N ILE A 128 16.70 24.25 23.21
CA ILE A 128 15.57 23.94 22.33
C ILE A 128 14.24 24.04 23.11
N SER A 129 14.28 24.63 24.32
CA SER A 129 13.13 24.70 25.23
C SER A 129 11.92 25.43 24.63
N HIS A 130 12.15 26.27 23.62
CA HIS A 130 11.12 26.96 22.85
C HIS A 130 10.34 26.03 21.90
N LEU A 131 10.87 24.85 21.57
CA LEU A 131 10.18 23.82 20.77
C LEU A 131 9.22 22.99 21.62
N VAL A 132 9.41 22.99 22.95
CA VAL A 132 8.50 22.31 23.89
C VAL A 132 7.35 23.25 24.21
N ARG A 133 6.25 23.12 23.46
CA ARG A 133 4.99 23.80 23.79
C ARG A 133 4.55 23.38 25.20
N LYS A 134 4.50 24.34 26.13
CA LYS A 134 4.01 24.13 27.50
C LYS A 134 2.59 23.57 27.45
N LYS A 135 2.42 22.29 27.83
CA LYS A 135 1.11 21.61 27.91
C LYS A 135 0.22 22.45 28.84
N ARG A 136 -0.91 22.95 28.34
CA ARG A 136 -1.92 23.63 29.16
C ARG A 136 -2.32 22.70 30.32
N LYS A 137 -2.45 23.22 31.54
CA LYS A 137 -2.94 22.44 32.68
C LYS A 137 -4.35 21.92 32.38
N PRO A 138 -4.70 20.69 32.78
CA PRO A 138 -6.09 20.30 32.89
C PRO A 138 -6.63 20.96 34.17
N GLU A 139 -7.15 22.17 34.04
CA GLU A 139 -8.01 22.73 35.09
C GLU A 139 -9.43 22.21 34.84
N GLY A 140 -10.03 21.72 35.92
CA GLY A 140 -11.16 20.79 35.93
C GLY A 140 -12.49 21.32 35.38
N SER A 141 -13.31 20.33 35.03
CA SER A 141 -14.77 20.33 34.81
C SER A 141 -15.56 21.27 35.75
N PRO A 142 -16.75 21.78 35.36
CA PRO A 142 -17.94 20.93 35.29
C PRO A 142 -18.88 21.16 34.09
N VAL A 143 -19.57 20.07 33.80
CA VAL A 143 -20.71 19.84 32.91
C VAL A 143 -21.68 21.01 32.86
N LYS A 144 -22.03 21.44 31.64
CA LYS A 144 -23.36 21.99 31.34
C LYS A 144 -23.89 21.30 30.10
N GLU A 145 -24.87 20.44 30.35
CA GLU A 145 -25.81 19.97 29.34
C GLU A 145 -26.59 21.15 28.77
N ALA A 146 -26.73 21.18 27.44
CA ALA A 146 -27.88 21.78 26.75
C ALA A 146 -27.85 21.35 25.28
N ASP A 147 -28.68 20.35 24.97
CA ASP A 147 -29.65 20.34 23.87
C ASP A 147 -29.16 20.65 22.44
N VAL A 148 -29.06 19.59 21.62
CA VAL A 148 -29.37 19.70 20.18
C VAL A 148 -30.06 18.42 19.69
N LYS A 149 -31.40 18.49 19.57
CA LYS A 149 -32.28 17.85 18.56
C LYS A 149 -31.78 16.53 17.93
N ARG A 150 -32.34 15.41 18.40
CA ARG A 150 -32.54 14.22 17.56
C ARG A 150 -33.61 14.55 16.51
N VAL A 151 -33.22 14.66 15.24
CA VAL A 151 -34.16 14.59 14.13
C VAL A 151 -34.44 13.13 13.83
N LYS A 152 -35.71 12.80 14.02
CA LYS A 152 -36.37 11.56 13.68
C LYS A 152 -36.48 11.46 12.16
N LEU A 153 -35.91 10.42 11.55
CA LEU A 153 -36.41 9.89 10.28
C LEU A 153 -36.99 8.51 10.57
N GLY A 154 -38.31 8.42 10.35
CA GLY A 154 -39.03 7.18 10.29
C GLY A 154 -39.05 6.61 8.87
N ASP A 155 -39.71 5.47 8.81
CA ASP A 155 -40.26 4.78 7.64
C ASP A 155 -39.33 3.81 6.89
N ALA A 156 -39.37 2.54 7.33
CA ALA A 156 -39.47 1.43 6.39
C ALA A 156 -40.42 0.35 6.95
N ASN A 157 -41.48 0.17 6.19
CA ASN A 157 -42.64 -0.68 6.31
C ASN A 157 -42.31 -2.18 6.12
N GLY A 158 -42.94 -3.03 6.95
CA GLY A 158 -43.49 -4.35 6.62
C GLY A 158 -42.58 -5.48 6.10
N HIS A 159 -42.55 -6.60 6.83
CA HIS A 159 -43.12 -7.87 6.35
C HIS A 159 -43.28 -8.87 7.50
N THR A 160 -44.52 -9.30 7.70
CA THR A 160 -44.95 -10.42 8.53
C THR A 160 -44.64 -11.73 7.82
N ASN A 161 -43.83 -12.61 8.40
CA ASN A 161 -43.84 -14.02 8.03
C ASN A 161 -44.88 -14.75 8.88
N LYS A 162 -45.99 -15.13 8.24
CA LYS A 162 -46.87 -16.18 8.73
C LYS A 162 -46.16 -17.51 8.54
N GLU A 163 -45.82 -18.15 9.64
CA GLU A 163 -45.49 -19.57 9.69
C GLU A 163 -46.81 -20.34 9.61
N VAL A 164 -47.01 -21.09 8.52
CA VAL A 164 -48.05 -22.13 8.42
C VAL A 164 -47.33 -23.39 7.98
N ALA A 165 -47.07 -24.27 8.95
CA ALA A 165 -46.80 -25.67 8.70
C ALA A 165 -47.36 -26.50 9.86
N THR A 166 -48.17 -27.48 9.47
CA THR A 166 -48.80 -28.56 10.25
C THR A 166 -50.18 -28.28 10.83
#